data_AF-A0A9D0A8J6-F1
#
_entry.id   AF-A0A9D0A8J6-F1
#
_cell.length_a   1.000
_cell.length_b   1.000
_cell.length_c   1.000
_cell.angle_alpha   90.00
_cell.angle_beta   90.00
_cell.angle_gamma   90.00
#
_symmetry.space_group_name_H-M   'P 1'
#
loop_
_entity.id
_entity.type
_entity.pdbx_description
1 polymer ?
#
loop_
_entity_poly.entity_id
_entity_poly.type
_entity_poly.pdbx_seq_one_letter_code
_entity_poly.pdbx_strand_id
1 'polypeptide(L)'
;MQPVTFRCACCRRIRPRNLRVKNQRHCGDKRCQQARKTKWEREKLQADPYYRINKKECQERWKQKNPDYWQQYRQSHPEYRKRNRRMQHRRDQRSRDGNESGTDHLVKMDTLDSFLDDTTESYFICPARMNLAKMDALEVKIIPVSNG
;
A
#
# COMPACT_ATOMS: atom_id res chain seq x y z
N MET A 1 -3.33 -36.72 -30.50
CA MET A 1 -3.87 -35.35 -30.62
C MET A 1 -2.94 -34.40 -29.88
N GLN A 2 -2.45 -33.34 -30.53
CA GLN A 2 -1.62 -32.36 -29.82
C GLN A 2 -2.48 -31.47 -28.91
N PRO A 3 -2.04 -31.16 -27.68
CA PRO A 3 -2.80 -30.31 -26.79
C PRO A 3 -2.85 -28.88 -27.36
N VAL A 4 -4.05 -28.29 -27.40
CA VAL A 4 -4.20 -26.87 -27.76
C VAL A 4 -3.43 -26.05 -26.74
N THR A 5 -2.51 -25.20 -27.19
CA THR A 5 -1.69 -24.34 -26.32
C THR A 5 -2.04 -22.87 -26.49
N PHE A 6 -1.64 -22.05 -25.53
CA PHE A 6 -1.75 -20.60 -25.62
C PHE A 6 -0.55 -19.92 -24.91
N ARG A 7 -0.27 -18.66 -25.28
CA ARG A 7 0.76 -17.85 -24.62
C ARG A 7 0.14 -17.01 -23.51
N CYS A 8 0.63 -17.16 -22.27
CA CYS A 8 0.09 -16.41 -21.14
C CYS A 8 0.42 -14.90 -21.24
N ALA A 9 -0.58 -14.04 -21.03
CA ALA A 9 -0.40 -12.59 -21.03
C ALA A 9 0.51 -12.07 -19.90
N CYS A 10 0.55 -12.75 -18.76
CA CYS A 10 1.35 -12.33 -17.60
C CYS A 10 2.79 -12.89 -17.63
N CYS A 11 2.98 -14.21 -17.69
CA CYS A 11 4.32 -14.81 -17.65
C CYS A 11 4.95 -15.07 -19.02
N ARG A 12 4.23 -14.82 -20.13
CA ARG A 12 4.67 -15.01 -21.52
C ARG A 12 5.07 -16.43 -21.93
N ARG A 13 4.94 -17.42 -21.04
CA ARG A 13 5.19 -18.85 -21.30
C ARG A 13 4.04 -19.47 -22.10
N ILE A 14 4.37 -20.45 -22.93
CA ILE A 14 3.41 -21.32 -23.60
C ILE A 14 2.90 -22.35 -22.59
N ARG A 15 1.58 -22.50 -22.50
CA ARG A 15 0.92 -23.40 -21.54
C ARG A 15 -0.22 -24.15 -22.23
N PRO A 16 -0.60 -25.34 -21.73
CA PRO A 16 -1.79 -26.03 -22.22
C PRO A 16 -3.03 -25.16 -21.96
N ARG A 17 -3.90 -25.04 -22.96
CA ARG A 17 -5.18 -24.35 -22.88
C ARG A 17 -6.21 -25.26 -22.21
N ASN A 18 -6.95 -24.72 -21.24
CA ASN A 18 -8.11 -25.38 -20.69
C ASN A 18 -9.27 -25.25 -21.69
N LEU A 19 -9.73 -26.39 -22.24
CA LEU A 19 -10.80 -26.43 -23.25
C LEU A 19 -12.15 -25.88 -22.76
N ARG A 20 -12.40 -25.89 -21.44
CA ARG A 20 -13.62 -25.31 -20.84
C ARG A 20 -13.59 -23.78 -20.84
N VAL A 21 -12.44 -23.15 -21.07
CA VAL A 21 -12.25 -21.70 -21.01
C VAL A 21 -12.03 -21.16 -22.41
N LYS A 22 -13.10 -20.66 -23.04
CA LYS A 22 -13.08 -20.17 -24.43
C LYS A 22 -12.02 -19.08 -24.65
N ASN A 23 -11.85 -18.12 -23.74
CA ASN A 23 -10.93 -16.98 -23.91
C ASN A 23 -9.82 -16.95 -22.85
N GLN A 24 -9.10 -18.06 -22.68
CA GLN A 24 -8.05 -18.14 -21.68
C GLN A 24 -6.85 -17.23 -22.03
N ARG A 25 -6.67 -16.14 -21.25
CA ARG A 25 -5.53 -15.20 -21.40
C ARG A 25 -4.41 -15.41 -20.38
N HIS A 26 -4.71 -16.05 -19.25
CA HIS A 26 -3.77 -16.27 -18.15
C HIS A 26 -3.66 -17.76 -17.83
N CYS A 27 -2.46 -18.24 -17.53
CA CYS A 27 -2.24 -19.61 -17.08
C CYS A 27 -2.68 -19.80 -15.63
N GLY A 28 -2.76 -21.05 -15.18
CA GLY A 28 -3.15 -21.41 -13.81
C GLY A 28 -2.13 -21.01 -12.72
N ASP A 29 -0.93 -20.55 -13.09
CA ASP A 29 0.10 -20.15 -12.14
C ASP A 29 -0.43 -19.04 -11.20
N LYS A 30 -0.22 -19.20 -9.89
CA LYS A 30 -0.73 -18.28 -8.84
C LYS A 30 -0.44 -16.81 -9.13
N ARG A 31 0.78 -16.50 -9.59
CA ARG A 31 1.19 -15.14 -9.98
C ARG A 31 0.35 -14.58 -11.13
N CYS A 32 0.09 -15.39 -12.15
CA CYS A 32 -0.68 -14.99 -13.34
C CYS A 32 -2.17 -14.85 -13.02
N GLN A 33 -2.70 -15.68 -12.13
CA GLN A 33 -4.07 -15.53 -11.63
C GLN A 33 -4.23 -14.29 -10.76
N GLN A 34 -3.24 -13.97 -9.92
CA GLN A 34 -3.24 -12.74 -9.13
C GLN A 34 -3.22 -11.51 -10.05
N ALA A 35 -2.32 -11.49 -11.05
CA ALA A 35 -2.25 -10.40 -12.02
C ALA A 35 -3.58 -10.20 -12.76
N ARG A 36 -4.24 -11.29 -13.16
CA ARG A 36 -5.58 -11.24 -13.78
C ARG A 36 -6.61 -10.61 -12.84
N LYS A 37 -6.69 -11.06 -11.58
CA LYS A 37 -7.63 -10.55 -10.58
C LYS A 37 -7.40 -9.08 -10.28
N THR A 38 -6.14 -8.68 -10.08
CA THR A 38 -5.77 -7.28 -9.83
C THR A 38 -6.12 -6.37 -11.01
N LYS A 39 -5.89 -6.83 -12.25
CA LYS A 39 -6.29 -6.07 -13.44
C LYS A 39 -7.81 -5.87 -13.48
N TRP A 40 -8.58 -6.94 -13.32
CA TRP A 40 -10.04 -6.86 -13.29
C TRP A 40 -10.55 -5.95 -12.18
N GLU A 41 -9.99 -6.06 -10.97
CA GLU A 41 -10.37 -5.24 -9.83
C GLU A 41 -10.11 -3.76 -10.09
N ARG A 42 -8.98 -3.41 -10.70
CA ARG A 42 -8.67 -2.03 -11.10
C ARG A 42 -9.67 -1.49 -12.12
N GLU A 43 -9.93 -2.25 -13.18
CA GLU A 43 -10.90 -1.88 -14.22
C GLU A 43 -12.31 -1.73 -13.61
N LYS A 44 -12.70 -2.63 -12.70
CA LYS A 44 -14.01 -2.57 -12.03
C LYS A 44 -14.13 -1.37 -11.10
N LEU A 45 -13.08 -1.03 -10.34
CA LEU A 45 -13.06 0.17 -9.49
C LEU A 45 -13.13 1.48 -10.29
N GLN A 46 -12.59 1.50 -11.51
CA GLN A 46 -12.64 2.67 -12.39
C GLN A 46 -14.01 2.81 -13.07
N ALA A 47 -14.58 1.71 -13.55
CA ALA A 47 -15.82 1.73 -14.33
C ALA A 47 -17.09 1.79 -13.48
N ASP A 48 -17.06 1.33 -12.22
CA ASP A 48 -18.24 1.15 -11.38
C ASP A 48 -18.12 1.91 -10.04
N PRO A 49 -18.71 3.12 -9.94
CA PRO A 49 -18.71 3.92 -8.72
C PRO A 49 -19.42 3.24 -7.54
N TYR A 50 -20.49 2.48 -7.79
CA TYR A 50 -21.22 1.75 -6.74
C TYR A 50 -20.37 0.62 -6.17
N TYR A 51 -19.62 -0.09 -7.00
CA TYR A 51 -18.67 -1.09 -6.55
C TYR A 51 -17.62 -0.49 -5.61
N ARG A 52 -17.12 0.72 -5.91
CA ARG A 52 -16.17 1.44 -5.07
C ARG A 52 -16.77 1.81 -3.70
N ILE A 53 -18.00 2.34 -3.68
CA ILE A 53 -18.70 2.72 -2.45
C ILE A 53 -18.97 1.48 -1.59
N ASN A 54 -19.58 0.44 -2.17
CA ASN A 54 -19.88 -0.79 -1.45
C ASN A 54 -18.62 -1.44 -0.87
N LYS A 55 -17.51 -1.45 -1.62
CA LYS A 55 -16.23 -1.95 -1.11
C LYS A 55 -15.75 -1.17 0.12
N LYS A 56 -15.87 0.16 0.10
CA LYS A 56 -15.52 1.02 1.24
C LYS A 56 -16.41 0.72 2.45
N GLU A 57 -17.72 0.68 2.26
CA GLU A 57 -18.68 0.40 3.34
C GLU A 57 -18.47 -0.99 3.96
N CYS A 58 -18.23 -2.02 3.14
CA CYS A 58 -17.90 -3.36 3.63
C CYS A 58 -16.63 -3.35 4.50
N GLN A 59 -15.59 -2.61 4.09
CA GLN A 59 -14.36 -2.48 4.86
C GLN A 59 -14.59 -1.74 6.18
N GLU A 60 -15.40 -0.68 6.17
CA GLU A 60 -15.74 0.09 7.37
C GLU A 60 -16.55 -0.75 8.36
N ARG A 61 -17.61 -1.43 7.91
CA ARG A 61 -18.39 -2.35 8.74
C ARG A 61 -17.53 -3.47 9.32
N TRP A 62 -16.62 -4.02 8.52
CA TRP A 62 -15.70 -5.05 9.01
C TRP A 62 -14.74 -4.52 10.09
N LYS A 63 -14.19 -3.31 9.91
CA LYS A 63 -13.32 -2.66 10.91
C LYS A 63 -14.08 -2.37 12.21
N GLN A 64 -15.30 -1.83 12.11
CA GLN A 64 -16.16 -1.56 13.27
C GLN A 64 -16.48 -2.83 14.05
N LYS A 65 -16.74 -3.95 13.35
CA LYS A 65 -17.00 -5.24 13.97
C LYS A 65 -15.74 -5.91 14.55
N ASN A 66 -14.55 -5.55 14.06
CA ASN A 66 -13.28 -6.19 14.43
C ASN A 66 -12.20 -5.15 14.80
N PRO A 67 -12.43 -4.32 15.83
CA PRO A 67 -11.52 -3.20 16.15
C PRO A 67 -10.11 -3.69 16.53
N ASP A 68 -10.01 -4.78 17.28
CA ASP A 68 -8.72 -5.29 17.80
C ASP A 68 -7.99 -6.22 16.83
N TYR A 69 -8.61 -6.57 15.70
CA TYR A 69 -8.08 -7.59 14.80
C TYR A 69 -6.65 -7.29 14.35
N TRP A 70 -6.36 -6.06 13.92
CA TRP A 70 -5.03 -5.72 13.43
C TRP A 70 -3.96 -5.71 14.52
N GLN A 71 -4.34 -5.48 15.78
CA GLN A 71 -3.43 -5.60 16.91
C GLN A 71 -3.12 -7.07 17.18
N GLN A 72 -4.15 -7.90 17.31
CA GLN A 72 -4.03 -9.34 17.57
C GLN A 72 -3.31 -10.07 16.43
N TYR A 73 -3.63 -9.75 15.18
CA TYR A 73 -2.95 -10.30 13.99
C TYR A 73 -1.46 -9.98 14.00
N ARG A 74 -1.09 -8.75 14.37
CA ARG A 74 0.30 -8.32 14.48
C ARG A 74 1.03 -8.98 15.65
N GLN A 75 0.37 -9.19 16.78
CA GLN A 75 0.96 -9.89 17.93
C GLN A 75 1.22 -11.37 17.58
N SER A 76 0.25 -12.05 16.96
CA SER A 76 0.36 -13.47 16.57
C SER A 76 1.28 -13.71 15.36
N HIS A 77 1.52 -12.71 14.51
CA HIS A 77 2.37 -12.84 13.32
C HIS A 77 3.58 -11.87 13.36
N PRO A 78 4.54 -12.07 14.28
CA PRO A 78 5.70 -11.19 14.41
C PRO A 78 6.59 -11.19 13.17
N GLU A 79 6.72 -12.31 12.46
CA GLU A 79 7.50 -12.42 11.23
C GLU A 79 6.89 -11.60 10.08
N TYR A 80 5.55 -11.53 10.01
CA TYR A 80 4.87 -10.64 9.06
C TYR A 80 5.24 -9.18 9.31
N ARG A 81 5.26 -8.74 10.58
CA ARG A 81 5.65 -7.37 10.95
C ARG A 81 7.10 -7.07 10.60
N LYS A 82 8.03 -7.99 10.94
CA LYS A 82 9.46 -7.83 10.65
C LYS A 82 9.70 -7.70 9.15
N ARG A 83 9.08 -8.58 8.35
CA ARG A 83 9.19 -8.53 6.88
C ARG A 83 8.63 -7.23 6.32
N ASN A 84 7.45 -6.80 6.78
CA ASN A 84 6.83 -5.56 6.30
C ASN A 84 7.74 -4.35 6.62
N ARG A 85 8.29 -4.27 7.84
CA ARG A 85 9.24 -3.22 8.23
C ARG A 85 10.49 -3.19 7.34
N ARG A 86 11.11 -4.35 7.05
CA ARG A 86 12.26 -4.43 6.12
C ARG A 86 11.89 -3.94 4.72
N MET A 87 10.71 -4.30 4.22
CA MET A 87 10.22 -3.86 2.92
C MET A 87 9.85 -2.37 2.88
N GLN A 88 9.44 -1.79 4.01
CA GLN A 88 9.25 -0.34 4.14
C GLN A 88 10.59 0.38 4.05
N HIS A 89 11.60 -0.03 4.84
CA HIS A 89 12.94 0.58 4.76
C HIS A 89 13.53 0.54 3.35
N ARG A 90 13.39 -0.58 2.63
CA ARG A 90 13.84 -0.68 1.24
C ARG A 90 13.11 0.29 0.30
N ARG A 91 11.82 0.57 0.54
CA ARG A 91 11.06 1.55 -0.24
C ARG A 91 11.52 2.97 0.09
N ASP A 92 11.66 3.27 1.37
CA ASP A 92 12.10 4.59 1.83
C ASP A 92 13.53 4.91 1.33
N GLN A 93 14.43 3.91 1.30
CA GLN A 93 15.77 4.04 0.72
C GLN A 93 15.70 4.38 -0.77
N ARG A 94 14.89 3.64 -1.55
CA ARG A 94 14.72 3.92 -2.99
C ARG A 94 14.15 5.31 -3.26
N SER A 95 13.24 5.79 -2.41
CA SER A 95 12.69 7.14 -2.51
C SER A 95 13.74 8.23 -2.22
N ARG A 96 14.73 7.95 -1.37
CA ARG A 96 15.86 8.86 -1.09
C ARG A 96 16.91 8.86 -2.19
N ASP A 97 17.13 7.71 -2.82
CA ASP A 97 18.14 7.52 -3.88
C ASP A 97 17.70 8.11 -5.25
N GLY A 98 16.54 8.78 -5.33
CA GLY A 98 16.10 9.56 -6.49
C GLY A 98 15.81 8.76 -7.78
N ASN A 99 15.83 7.43 -7.74
CA ASN A 99 15.89 6.59 -8.94
C ASN A 99 14.55 5.99 -9.39
N GLU A 100 13.43 6.43 -8.80
CA GLU A 100 12.09 6.22 -9.35
C GLU A 100 11.32 7.54 -9.23
N SER A 101 10.73 8.01 -10.34
CA SER A 101 9.57 8.93 -10.36
C SER A 101 8.33 8.26 -9.72
N GLY A 102 8.52 7.69 -8.53
CA GLY A 102 7.53 7.09 -7.65
C GLY A 102 7.29 7.97 -6.42
N THR A 103 7.69 9.24 -6.48
CA THR A 103 7.13 10.33 -5.66
C THR A 103 5.70 10.68 -6.08
N ASP A 104 4.93 9.73 -6.60
CA ASP A 104 3.49 9.86 -6.58
C ASP A 104 3.01 9.35 -5.21
N HIS A 105 3.24 10.21 -4.21
CA HIS A 105 2.32 10.37 -3.10
C HIS A 105 2.28 9.18 -2.11
N LEU A 106 3.39 8.96 -1.37
CA LEU A 106 3.25 8.65 0.06
C LEU A 106 2.70 9.89 0.76
N VAL A 107 1.47 10.28 0.46
CA VAL A 107 0.76 11.23 1.30
C VAL A 107 0.70 10.62 2.68
N LYS A 108 1.36 11.27 3.62
CA LYS A 108 0.65 11.57 4.85
C LYS A 108 -0.58 12.36 4.42
N MET A 109 -1.76 11.79 4.64
CA MET A 109 -3.04 12.39 4.31
C MET A 109 -3.38 13.58 5.25
N ASP A 110 -2.37 14.14 5.90
CA ASP A 110 -2.50 15.27 6.81
C ASP A 110 -2.46 16.51 5.92
N THR A 111 -3.66 16.91 5.50
CA THR A 111 -3.99 18.11 4.73
C THR A 111 -3.66 19.36 5.53
N LEU A 112 -2.37 19.65 5.70
CA LEU A 112 -1.88 20.93 6.19
C LEU A 112 -0.94 21.62 5.19
N ASP A 113 -0.43 20.91 4.18
CA ASP A 113 0.52 21.49 3.21
C ASP A 113 -0.01 22.71 2.44
N SER A 114 -1.33 22.88 2.32
CA SER A 114 -1.92 24.02 1.59
C SER A 114 -2.03 25.32 2.41
N PHE A 115 -1.74 25.30 3.72
CA PHE A 115 -1.93 26.45 4.63
C PHE A 115 -0.67 26.95 5.31
N LEU A 116 0.47 26.31 5.05
CA LEU A 116 1.67 26.49 5.86
C LEU A 116 2.74 27.25 5.05
N ASP A 117 2.87 28.56 5.33
CA ASP A 117 3.97 29.38 4.84
C ASP A 117 5.28 28.87 5.45
N ASP A 118 6.06 28.16 4.64
CA ASP A 118 7.20 27.36 5.06
C ASP A 118 8.47 28.18 5.38
N THR A 119 8.30 29.27 6.13
CA THR A 119 9.35 30.25 6.48
C THR A 119 10.10 29.91 7.76
N THR A 120 9.73 28.83 8.46
CA THR A 120 10.25 28.53 9.79
C THR A 120 11.50 27.66 9.79
N GLU A 121 12.33 27.86 10.81
CA GLU A 121 13.53 27.04 11.06
C GLU A 121 13.13 25.65 11.59
N SER A 122 14.01 24.66 11.43
CA SER A 122 13.77 23.30 11.95
C SER A 122 14.10 23.24 13.44
N TYR A 123 13.17 22.73 14.25
CA TYR A 123 13.29 22.59 15.69
C TYR A 123 13.44 21.12 16.08
N PHE A 124 14.15 20.85 17.17
CA PHE A 124 14.22 19.51 17.74
C PHE A 124 13.37 19.44 19.00
N ILE A 125 12.37 18.55 19.02
CA ILE A 125 11.66 18.22 20.26
C ILE A 125 12.45 17.14 20.98
N CYS A 126 13.08 17.55 22.07
CA CYS A 126 13.76 16.68 23.01
C CYS A 126 12.83 16.43 24.21
N PRO A 127 12.61 15.17 24.63
CA PRO A 127 11.85 14.91 25.84
C PRO A 127 12.57 15.49 27.06
N ALA A 128 11.86 16.31 27.85
CA ALA A 128 12.37 16.77 29.14
C ALA A 128 12.45 15.55 30.08
N ARG A 129 13.69 15.16 30.42
CA ARG A 129 14.09 13.96 31.16
C ARG A 129 13.02 13.37 32.10
N MET A 130 12.65 12.11 31.85
CA MET A 130 12.44 11.09 32.88
C MET A 130 12.41 9.68 32.27
N ASN A 131 13.53 8.96 32.43
CA ASN A 131 13.68 7.49 32.55
C ASN A 131 12.73 6.55 31.78
N LEU A 132 12.55 6.69 30.47
CA LEU A 132 12.03 5.59 29.63
C LEU A 132 12.78 5.52 28.30
N ALA A 133 13.16 4.29 27.93
CA ALA A 133 14.10 3.97 26.87
C ALA A 133 13.69 4.50 25.48
N LYS A 134 14.72 4.95 24.74
CA LYS A 134 14.75 5.54 23.38
C LYS A 134 14.31 7.00 23.29
N MET A 135 15.30 7.90 23.34
CA MET A 135 15.14 9.32 23.07
C MET A 135 16.01 9.72 21.88
N ASP A 136 15.55 9.46 20.67
CA ASP A 136 16.06 10.16 19.50
C ASP A 136 15.26 11.46 19.37
N ALA A 137 15.94 12.60 19.20
CA ALA A 137 15.28 13.89 19.02
C ALA A 137 14.40 13.86 17.75
N LEU A 138 13.15 14.29 17.87
CA LEU A 138 12.28 14.42 16.71
C LEU A 138 12.51 15.79 16.09
N GLU A 139 13.09 15.82 14.90
CA GLU A 139 13.13 17.02 14.08
C GLU A 139 11.71 17.35 13.62
N VAL A 140 11.26 18.57 13.92
CA VAL A 140 9.95 19.09 13.59
C VAL A 140 10.08 20.48 13.00
N LYS A 141 9.17 20.83 12.09
CA LYS A 141 9.00 22.18 11.59
C LYS A 141 7.72 22.74 12.18
N ILE A 142 7.83 23.79 12.99
CA ILE A 142 6.66 24.41 13.63
C ILE A 142 6.24 25.56 12.73
N ILE A 143 5.11 25.41 12.04
CA ILE A 143 4.64 26.44 11.11
C ILE A 143 3.49 27.21 11.78
N PRO A 144 3.64 28.52 12.02
CA PRO A 144 2.60 29.32 12.64
C PRO A 144 1.40 29.42 11.69
N VAL A 145 0.20 29.14 12.21
CA VAL A 145 -1.05 29.34 11.49
C VAL A 145 -1.56 30.74 11.82
N SER A 146 -1.46 31.67 10.87
CA SER A 146 -2.08 32.99 10.98
C SER A 146 -3.59 32.82 10.79
N ASN A 147 -4.39 33.09 11.82
CA ASN A 147 -5.82 33.31 11.59
C ASN A 147 -5.96 34.66 10.90
N GLY A 148 -6.36 34.65 9.63
CA GLY A 148 -6.86 35.86 8.94
C GLY A 148 -8.11 36.40 9.61
#